data_AF-A0A0E3VY20-F1
#
_entry.id   AF-A0A0E3VY20-F1
#
_cell.length_a   1.000
_cell.length_b   1.000
_cell.length_c   1.000
_cell.angle_alpha   90.00
_cell.angle_beta   90.00
_cell.angle_gamma   90.00
#
_symmetry.space_group_name_H-M   'P 1'
#
loop_
_entity.id
_entity.type
_entity.pdbx_description
1 polymer ?
#
loop_
_entity_poly.entity_id
_entity_poly.type
_entity_poly.pdbx_seq_one_letter_code
_entity_poly.pdbx_strand_id
1 'polypeptide(L)'
;MTLRYSRRSFRRVVWKSSQQVWAQLHEEAFRYFGGVPSYVVLDNLKEGVLKPDLYEPQLNPIYSAMLAHYAVVADPARVADPNRKGCVENAIQHTQGTALAGRRFETLEAQNEFLRHWEENWASKRIHGSTRRQVEAMFQEEKPHLRPLPVAPFRIFTEVVRTVCDDTTVRADNSYYAARPAPIGSQVVVRIYTTTIEIRDRHTRAGI
;
A
#
# COMPACT_ATOMS: atom_id res chain seq x y z
N MET A 1 -0.29 4.17 -7.95
CA MET A 1 -1.65 3.60 -8.07
C MET A 1 -2.45 4.41 -9.06
N THR A 2 -3.30 3.80 -9.89
CA THR A 2 -4.12 4.50 -10.89
C THR A 2 -5.56 4.04 -10.80
N LEU A 3 -6.50 4.98 -10.69
CA LEU A 3 -7.94 4.70 -10.71
C LEU A 3 -8.37 4.28 -12.12
N ARG A 4 -9.24 3.28 -12.20
CA ARG A 4 -9.55 2.64 -13.48
C ARG A 4 -10.50 3.46 -14.35
N TYR A 5 -11.45 4.16 -13.75
CA TYR A 5 -12.39 5.00 -14.50
C TYR A 5 -11.73 6.31 -14.92
N SER A 6 -11.28 7.14 -13.97
CA SER A 6 -10.75 8.48 -14.27
C SER A 6 -9.35 8.49 -14.85
N ARG A 7 -8.56 7.41 -14.67
CA ARG A 7 -7.12 7.39 -14.97
C ARG A 7 -6.30 8.35 -14.11
N ARG A 8 -6.91 8.97 -13.08
CA ARG A 8 -6.20 9.73 -12.07
C ARG A 8 -5.21 8.80 -11.38
N SER A 9 -3.99 9.30 -11.19
CA SER A 9 -2.89 8.48 -10.73
C SER A 9 -2.19 9.14 -9.56
N PHE A 10 -1.81 8.32 -8.60
CA PHE A 10 -0.91 8.66 -7.54
C PHE A 10 0.46 8.06 -7.85
N ARG A 11 1.48 8.90 -7.84
CA ARG A 11 2.86 8.54 -8.17
C ARG A 11 3.78 9.00 -7.05
N ARG A 12 4.63 8.08 -6.61
CA ARG A 12 5.67 8.36 -5.63
C ARG A 12 6.86 7.46 -5.92
N VAL A 13 8.04 8.06 -5.88
CA VAL A 13 9.32 7.39 -6.04
C VAL A 13 9.85 7.07 -4.65
N VAL A 14 10.37 5.85 -4.50
CA VAL A 14 10.97 5.33 -3.26
C VAL A 14 12.29 4.65 -3.62
N TRP A 15 13.26 4.71 -2.70
CA TRP A 15 14.58 4.11 -2.91
C TRP A 15 14.56 2.59 -2.97
N LYS A 16 13.73 1.98 -2.12
CA LYS A 16 13.60 0.53 -2.00
C LYS A 16 12.14 0.21 -1.84
N SER A 17 11.70 -0.81 -2.57
CA SER A 17 10.40 -1.40 -2.32
C SER A 17 10.50 -2.42 -1.19
N SER A 18 9.47 -2.47 -0.37
CA SER A 18 9.27 -3.49 0.65
C SER A 18 7.78 -3.68 0.88
N GLN A 19 7.45 -4.78 1.51
CA GLN A 19 6.11 -5.09 2.00
C GLN A 19 5.47 -3.95 2.81
N GLN A 20 6.26 -3.31 3.68
CA GLN A 20 5.83 -2.17 4.49
C GLN A 20 5.66 -0.90 3.65
N VAL A 21 6.64 -0.61 2.78
CA VAL A 21 6.61 0.54 1.87
C VAL A 21 5.40 0.43 0.93
N TRP A 22 5.04 -0.78 0.50
CA TRP A 22 3.91 -0.98 -0.38
C TRP A 22 2.56 -0.69 0.31
N ALA A 23 2.41 -1.08 1.58
CA ALA A 23 1.26 -0.70 2.39
C ALA A 23 1.19 0.81 2.62
N GLN A 24 2.34 1.45 2.92
CA GLN A 24 2.44 2.92 3.04
C GLN A 24 2.03 3.63 1.75
N LEU A 25 2.52 3.18 0.59
CA LEU A 25 2.19 3.80 -0.69
C LEU A 25 0.71 3.73 -1.05
N HIS A 26 0.02 2.65 -0.67
CA HIS A 26 -1.43 2.55 -0.87
C HIS A 26 -2.21 3.42 0.11
N GLU A 27 -1.79 3.48 1.37
CA GLU A 27 -2.34 4.38 2.37
C GLU A 27 -2.26 5.84 1.89
N GLU A 28 -1.07 6.26 1.45
CA GLU A 28 -0.85 7.60 0.90
C GLU A 28 -1.70 7.85 -0.36
N ALA A 29 -1.83 6.83 -1.22
CA ALA A 29 -2.66 6.92 -2.42
C ALA A 29 -4.14 7.12 -2.07
N PHE A 30 -4.69 6.37 -1.11
CA PHE A 30 -6.08 6.54 -0.68
C PHE A 30 -6.33 7.93 -0.12
N ARG A 31 -5.38 8.46 0.69
CA ARG A 31 -5.44 9.86 1.15
C ARG A 31 -5.40 10.85 0.01
N TYR A 32 -4.50 10.65 -0.95
CA TYR A 32 -4.37 11.51 -2.12
C TYR A 32 -5.66 11.58 -2.94
N PHE A 33 -6.35 10.46 -3.13
CA PHE A 33 -7.64 10.44 -3.81
C PHE A 33 -8.79 10.99 -2.96
N GLY A 34 -8.58 11.17 -1.65
CA GLY A 34 -9.63 11.58 -0.71
C GLY A 34 -10.70 10.51 -0.51
N GLY A 35 -10.37 9.25 -0.80
CA GLY A 35 -11.32 8.15 -0.80
C GLY A 35 -10.65 6.81 -1.16
N VAL A 36 -11.37 5.73 -0.89
CA VAL A 36 -10.86 4.38 -1.02
C VAL A 36 -11.62 3.64 -2.13
N PRO A 37 -10.94 3.00 -3.10
CA PRO A 37 -11.60 2.15 -4.08
C PRO A 37 -12.19 0.88 -3.42
N SER A 38 -13.16 0.24 -4.07
CA SER A 38 -13.74 -1.02 -3.58
C SER A 38 -12.75 -2.18 -3.66
N TYR A 39 -11.91 -2.20 -4.69
CA TYR A 39 -10.89 -3.22 -4.88
C TYR A 39 -9.61 -2.62 -5.49
N VAL A 40 -8.48 -3.28 -5.22
CA VAL A 40 -7.17 -2.95 -5.80
C VAL A 40 -6.66 -4.16 -6.55
N VAL A 41 -6.25 -3.95 -7.80
CA VAL A 41 -5.64 -5.00 -8.61
C VAL A 41 -4.15 -5.06 -8.33
N LEU A 42 -3.64 -6.24 -7.97
CA LEU A 42 -2.23 -6.45 -7.65
C LEU A 42 -1.48 -7.04 -8.84
N ASP A 43 -0.53 -6.28 -9.39
CA ASP A 43 0.35 -6.71 -10.50
C ASP A 43 1.67 -7.34 -9.98
N ASN A 44 2.10 -6.98 -8.76
CA ASN A 44 3.31 -7.52 -8.16
C ASN A 44 3.00 -8.65 -7.16
N LEU A 45 3.02 -9.88 -7.68
CA LEU A 45 2.80 -11.12 -6.92
C LEU A 45 3.90 -11.44 -5.88
N LYS A 46 4.89 -10.58 -5.61
CA LYS A 46 5.93 -10.82 -4.58
C LYS A 46 5.91 -9.84 -3.40
N GLU A 47 5.64 -8.56 -3.66
CA GLU A 47 5.61 -7.54 -2.59
C GLU A 47 4.24 -7.46 -1.91
N GLY A 48 3.18 -7.80 -2.64
CA GLY A 48 1.83 -7.92 -2.11
C GLY A 48 1.44 -9.32 -1.69
N VAL A 49 2.08 -10.32 -2.27
CA VAL A 49 1.65 -11.71 -2.22
C VAL A 49 2.88 -12.56 -1.85
N LEU A 50 2.82 -13.25 -0.72
CA LEU A 50 3.84 -14.18 -0.24
C LEU A 50 3.84 -15.48 -1.06
N LYS A 51 2.66 -15.92 -1.50
CA LYS A 51 2.48 -17.05 -2.42
C LYS A 51 1.33 -16.74 -3.40
N PRO A 52 1.58 -16.70 -4.72
CA PRO A 52 0.54 -16.49 -5.71
C PRO A 52 -0.40 -17.69 -5.71
N ASP A 53 -1.60 -17.48 -5.21
CA ASP A 53 -2.73 -18.41 -5.33
C ASP A 53 -3.86 -17.63 -6.00
N LEU A 54 -4.46 -18.22 -7.03
CA LEU A 54 -5.51 -17.61 -7.84
C LEU A 54 -6.82 -17.43 -7.04
N TYR A 55 -6.96 -18.14 -5.91
CA TYR A 55 -8.14 -18.17 -5.06
C TYR A 55 -7.90 -17.53 -3.69
N GLU A 56 -6.72 -17.71 -3.08
CA GLU A 56 -6.34 -17.08 -1.80
C GLU A 56 -4.87 -16.64 -1.80
N PRO A 57 -4.52 -15.50 -2.43
CA PRO A 57 -3.16 -15.00 -2.37
C PRO A 57 -2.80 -14.80 -0.90
N GLN A 58 -1.74 -15.45 -0.42
CA GLN A 58 -1.25 -15.20 0.93
C GLN A 58 -0.67 -13.79 0.97
N LEU A 59 -1.51 -12.81 1.25
CA LEU A 59 -1.07 -11.44 1.35
C LEU A 59 -0.14 -11.30 2.54
N ASN A 60 0.86 -10.43 2.39
CA ASN A 60 1.68 -10.01 3.50
C ASN A 60 0.80 -9.50 4.68
N PRO A 61 1.06 -9.91 5.94
CA PRO A 61 0.25 -9.52 7.10
C PRO A 61 -0.03 -8.02 7.23
N ILE A 62 0.96 -7.15 7.00
CA ILE A 62 0.73 -5.70 7.08
C ILE A 62 -0.18 -5.21 5.94
N TYR A 63 -0.01 -5.75 4.73
CA TYR A 63 -0.83 -5.35 3.58
C TYR A 63 -2.28 -5.84 3.75
N SER A 64 -2.46 -7.08 4.20
CA SER A 64 -3.77 -7.64 4.54
C SER A 64 -4.48 -6.81 5.63
N ALA A 65 -3.77 -6.45 6.70
CA ALA A 65 -4.31 -5.60 7.76
C ALA A 65 -4.69 -4.20 7.24
N MET A 66 -3.89 -3.63 6.34
CA MET A 66 -4.16 -2.33 5.71
C MET A 66 -5.43 -2.40 4.83
N LEU A 67 -5.53 -3.42 3.97
CA LEU A 67 -6.72 -3.63 3.15
C LEU A 67 -7.98 -3.81 4.00
N ALA A 68 -7.89 -4.60 5.08
CA ALA A 68 -9.00 -4.78 6.02
C ALA A 68 -9.41 -3.46 6.71
N HIS A 69 -8.44 -2.63 7.14
CA HIS A 69 -8.69 -1.32 7.75
C HIS A 69 -9.45 -0.37 6.82
N TYR A 70 -9.15 -0.41 5.52
CA TYR A 70 -9.83 0.40 4.51
C TYR A 70 -10.98 -0.35 3.81
N ALA A 71 -11.31 -1.57 4.28
CA ALA A 71 -12.28 -2.50 3.70
C ALA A 71 -12.06 -2.82 2.20
N VAL A 72 -10.83 -2.71 1.69
CA VAL A 72 -10.47 -2.94 0.27
C VAL A 72 -10.28 -4.42 -0.02
N VAL A 73 -10.83 -4.87 -1.13
CA VAL A 73 -10.57 -6.22 -1.64
C VAL A 73 -9.33 -6.21 -2.53
N ALA A 74 -8.38 -7.11 -2.29
CA ALA A 74 -7.30 -7.37 -3.25
C ALA A 74 -7.81 -8.31 -4.35
N ASP A 75 -7.76 -7.87 -5.60
CA ASP A 75 -7.92 -8.72 -6.78
C ASP A 75 -6.51 -9.07 -7.31
N PRO A 76 -5.96 -10.26 -6.99
CA PRO A 76 -4.69 -10.66 -7.59
C PRO A 76 -4.90 -10.75 -9.11
N ALA A 77 -4.08 -10.03 -9.89
CA ALA A 77 -4.22 -10.08 -11.33
C ALA A 77 -4.09 -11.54 -11.80
N ARG A 78 -5.08 -12.02 -12.56
CA ARG A 78 -4.99 -13.35 -13.19
C ARG A 78 -3.72 -13.39 -14.04
N VAL A 79 -3.01 -14.53 -13.98
CA VAL A 79 -1.89 -14.79 -14.89
C VAL A 79 -2.42 -14.65 -16.32
N ALA A 80 -1.74 -13.82 -17.13
CA ALA A 80 -2.10 -13.48 -18.51
C ALA A 80 -3.34 -12.59 -18.73
N ASP A 81 -3.46 -11.46 -18.00
CA ASP A 81 -4.33 -10.33 -18.43
C ASP A 81 -3.51 -9.18 -19.08
N PRO A 82 -3.15 -9.29 -20.38
CA PRO A 82 -2.31 -8.32 -21.08
C PRO A 82 -2.91 -6.90 -21.13
N ASN A 83 -4.25 -6.78 -21.11
CA ASN A 83 -4.92 -5.48 -21.12
C ASN A 83 -4.67 -4.67 -19.84
N ARG A 84 -4.59 -5.36 -18.70
CA ARG A 84 -4.27 -4.72 -17.41
C ARG A 84 -2.81 -4.29 -17.36
N LYS A 85 -1.90 -5.19 -17.73
CA LYS A 85 -0.46 -4.93 -17.75
C LYS A 85 -0.09 -3.75 -18.66
N GLY A 86 -0.63 -3.72 -19.88
CA GLY A 86 -0.40 -2.61 -20.81
C GLY A 86 -0.87 -1.25 -20.29
N CYS A 87 -1.92 -1.20 -19.46
CA CYS A 87 -2.36 0.05 -18.84
C CYS A 87 -1.36 0.58 -17.81
N VAL A 88 -0.73 -0.30 -17.02
CA VAL A 88 0.28 0.06 -16.03
C VAL A 88 1.55 0.52 -16.74
N GLU A 89 2.01 -0.25 -17.72
CA GLU A 89 3.20 0.08 -18.52
C GLU A 89 3.05 1.42 -19.23
N ASN A 90 1.91 1.67 -19.90
CA ASN A 90 1.63 2.94 -20.55
C ASN A 90 1.63 4.12 -19.56
N ALA A 91 1.08 3.93 -18.35
CA ALA A 91 1.07 4.96 -17.33
C ALA A 91 2.48 5.28 -16.81
N ILE A 92 3.36 4.28 -16.71
CA ILE A 92 4.77 4.45 -16.33
C ILE A 92 5.53 5.14 -17.45
N GLN A 93 5.44 4.64 -18.68
CA GLN A 93 6.11 5.22 -19.86
C GLN A 93 5.72 6.68 -20.06
N HIS A 94 4.44 7.02 -19.93
CA HIS A 94 3.99 8.41 -19.99
C HIS A 94 4.70 9.28 -18.95
N THR A 95 4.82 8.80 -17.71
CA THR A 95 5.50 9.55 -16.63
C THR A 95 6.98 9.75 -16.94
N GLN A 96 7.66 8.68 -17.38
CA GLN A 96 9.08 8.73 -17.70
C GLN A 96 9.35 9.65 -18.88
N GLY A 97 8.52 9.59 -19.93
CA GLY A 97 8.69 10.39 -21.15
C GLY A 97 8.27 11.86 -21.02
N THR A 98 7.40 12.21 -20.08
CA THR A 98 6.87 13.59 -19.96
C THR A 98 7.31 14.30 -18.69
N ALA A 99 7.21 13.65 -17.53
CA ALA A 99 7.55 14.27 -16.25
C ALA A 99 9.06 14.24 -16.01
N LEU A 100 9.69 13.08 -16.19
CA LEU A 100 11.06 12.82 -15.75
C LEU A 100 12.12 12.93 -16.85
N ALA A 101 11.71 12.96 -18.13
CA ALA A 101 12.63 13.00 -19.26
C ALA A 101 13.57 14.21 -19.18
N GLY A 102 14.88 13.94 -19.23
CA GLY A 102 15.91 14.98 -19.21
C GLY A 102 16.09 15.71 -17.87
N ARG A 103 15.39 15.30 -16.80
CA ARG A 103 15.49 15.94 -15.48
C ARG A 103 16.42 15.17 -14.55
N ARG A 104 17.09 15.92 -13.68
CA ARG A 104 17.87 15.41 -12.56
C ARG A 104 17.42 16.11 -11.29
N PHE A 105 17.39 15.38 -10.19
CA PHE A 105 17.02 15.86 -8.88
C PHE A 105 18.13 15.53 -7.90
N GLU A 106 18.41 16.43 -6.97
CA GLU A 106 19.43 16.23 -5.94
C GLU A 106 18.93 15.33 -4.81
N THR A 107 17.62 15.35 -4.55
CA THR A 107 16.98 14.56 -3.48
C THR A 107 15.71 13.88 -3.99
N LEU A 108 15.34 12.80 -3.29
CA LEU A 108 14.11 12.05 -3.58
C LEU A 108 12.86 12.89 -3.26
N GLU A 109 12.97 13.72 -2.23
CA GLU A 109 11.94 14.66 -1.79
C GLU A 109 11.64 15.67 -2.89
N ALA A 110 12.69 16.29 -3.47
CA ALA A 110 12.54 17.23 -4.59
C ALA A 110 11.91 16.57 -5.82
N GLN A 111 12.30 15.33 -6.13
CA GLN A 111 11.68 14.57 -7.22
C GLN A 111 10.19 14.30 -6.98
N ASN A 112 9.82 13.92 -5.75
CA ASN A 112 8.44 13.62 -5.38
C ASN A 112 7.56 14.87 -5.32
N GLU A 113 8.09 16.00 -4.85
CA GLU A 113 7.42 17.29 -4.88
C GLU A 113 7.15 17.73 -6.33
N PHE A 114 8.18 17.63 -7.19
CA PHE A 114 8.03 17.90 -8.61
C PHE A 114 6.98 17.01 -9.26
N LEU A 115 7.00 15.70 -8.99
CA LEU A 115 6.02 14.75 -9.54
C LEU A 115 4.60 15.08 -9.09
N ARG A 116 4.41 15.47 -7.83
CA ARG A 116 3.10 15.89 -7.32
C ARG A 116 2.60 17.13 -8.05
N HIS A 117 3.45 18.15 -8.18
CA HIS A 117 3.12 19.37 -8.90
C HIS A 117 2.80 19.09 -10.38
N TRP A 118 3.58 18.24 -11.03
CA TRP A 118 3.35 17.83 -12.42
C TRP A 118 2.04 17.05 -12.57
N GLU A 119 1.72 16.15 -11.63
CA GLU A 119 0.48 15.38 -11.66
C GLU A 119 -0.74 16.31 -11.57
N GLU A 120 -0.70 17.28 -10.65
CA GLU A 120 -1.79 18.22 -10.38
C GLU A 120 -2.00 19.24 -11.50
N ASN A 121 -0.92 19.66 -12.17
CA ASN A 121 -0.98 20.74 -13.15
C ASN A 121 -1.02 20.28 -14.60
N TRP A 122 -0.48 19.10 -14.91
CA TRP A 122 -0.33 18.61 -16.28
C TRP A 122 -1.05 17.28 -16.48
N ALA A 123 -0.74 16.26 -15.67
CA ALA A 123 -1.25 14.92 -15.90
C ALA A 123 -2.78 14.82 -15.68
N SER A 124 -3.31 15.58 -14.74
CA SER A 124 -4.74 15.71 -14.45
C SER A 124 -5.51 16.52 -15.49
N LYS A 125 -4.90 17.59 -16.00
CA LYS A 125 -5.55 18.53 -16.93
C LYS A 125 -5.52 18.05 -18.37
N ARG A 126 -4.76 17.00 -18.68
CA ARG A 126 -4.69 16.43 -20.03
C ARG A 126 -6.00 15.76 -20.46
N ILE A 127 -6.21 15.74 -21.78
CA ILE A 127 -7.24 14.90 -22.41
C ILE A 127 -6.66 13.50 -22.60
N HIS A 128 -7.32 12.48 -22.05
CA HIS A 128 -6.88 11.10 -22.18
C HIS A 128 -7.18 10.55 -23.58
N GLY A 129 -6.19 9.92 -24.23
CA GLY A 129 -6.27 9.54 -25.64
C GLY A 129 -7.43 8.61 -26.01
N SER A 130 -7.71 7.59 -25.18
CA SER A 130 -8.79 6.64 -25.47
C SER A 130 -10.18 7.13 -25.10
N THR A 131 -10.35 7.78 -23.95
CA THR A 131 -11.65 8.27 -23.49
C THR A 131 -11.99 9.62 -24.11
N ARG A 132 -11.00 10.34 -24.66
CA ARG A 132 -11.11 11.70 -25.21
C ARG A 132 -11.71 12.71 -24.24
N ARG A 133 -11.52 12.48 -22.94
CA ARG A 133 -12.02 13.32 -21.84
C ARG A 133 -10.87 13.76 -20.94
N GLN A 134 -11.03 14.87 -20.26
CA GLN A 134 -10.07 15.35 -19.28
C GLN A 134 -10.02 14.43 -18.06
N VAL A 135 -8.81 14.07 -17.61
CA VAL A 135 -8.61 13.18 -16.45
C VAL A 135 -9.23 13.77 -15.18
N GLU A 136 -9.05 15.07 -14.95
CA GLU A 136 -9.62 15.77 -13.79
C GLU A 136 -11.15 15.73 -13.78
N ALA A 137 -11.79 16.01 -14.92
CA ALA A 137 -13.25 15.96 -15.02
C ALA A 137 -13.79 14.56 -14.69
N MET A 138 -13.16 13.52 -15.23
CA MET A 138 -13.54 12.13 -14.90
C MET A 138 -13.26 11.78 -13.43
N PHE A 139 -12.23 12.36 -12.82
CA PHE A 139 -11.95 12.14 -11.40
C PHE A 139 -13.02 12.77 -10.50
N GLN A 140 -13.51 13.96 -10.82
CA GLN A 140 -14.61 14.58 -10.07
C GLN A 140 -15.91 13.76 -10.17
N GLU A 141 -16.12 13.03 -11.27
CA GLU A 141 -17.23 12.07 -11.40
C GLU A 141 -17.01 10.78 -10.60
N GLU A 142 -15.78 10.28 -10.54
CA GLU A 142 -15.45 9.05 -9.80
C GLU A 142 -15.41 9.27 -8.29
N LYS A 143 -14.96 10.44 -7.83
CA LYS A 143 -14.69 10.74 -6.42
C LYS A 143 -15.88 10.46 -5.48
N PRO A 144 -17.14 10.81 -5.81
CA PRO A 144 -18.30 10.49 -4.98
C PRO A 144 -18.57 8.98 -4.84
N HIS A 145 -18.05 8.16 -5.74
CA HIS A 145 -18.20 6.70 -5.74
C HIS A 145 -17.08 6.00 -4.96
N LEU A 146 -16.05 6.73 -4.54
CA LEU A 146 -15.05 6.20 -3.63
C LEU A 146 -15.63 6.10 -2.22
N ARG A 147 -15.23 5.08 -1.48
CA ARG A 147 -15.61 4.95 -0.08
C ARG A 147 -14.90 5.99 0.78
N PRO A 148 -15.53 6.48 1.84
CA PRO A 148 -14.91 7.45 2.72
C PRO A 148 -13.67 6.86 3.40
N LEU A 149 -12.68 7.71 3.66
CA LEU A 149 -11.53 7.33 4.47
C LEU A 149 -11.96 7.13 5.93
N PRO A 150 -11.48 6.09 6.62
CA PRO A 150 -11.56 5.98 8.06
C PRO A 150 -10.98 7.22 8.74
N VAL A 151 -11.54 7.60 9.89
CA VAL A 151 -11.08 8.76 10.68
C VAL A 151 -9.62 8.60 11.09
N ALA A 152 -9.25 7.40 11.55
CA ALA A 152 -7.89 7.08 11.95
C ALA A 152 -7.06 6.54 10.76
N PRO A 153 -5.80 7.00 10.59
CA PRO A 153 -4.85 6.36 9.69
C PRO A 153 -4.67 4.87 10.00
N PHE A 154 -4.38 4.08 8.97
CA PHE A 154 -3.78 2.78 9.22
C PHE A 154 -2.40 2.97 9.86
N ARG A 155 -2.17 2.29 10.98
CA ARG A 155 -0.89 2.32 11.68
C ARG A 155 0.02 1.25 11.10
N ILE A 156 1.07 1.68 10.43
CA ILE A 156 2.10 0.81 9.86
C ILE A 156 2.86 0.12 11.00
N PHE A 157 3.08 -1.19 10.87
CA PHE A 157 3.82 -2.00 11.83
C PHE A 157 4.78 -2.98 11.16
N THR A 158 5.81 -3.39 11.88
CA THR A 158 6.63 -4.56 11.53
C THR A 158 6.14 -5.75 12.34
N GLU A 159 5.90 -6.89 11.68
CA GLU A 159 5.46 -8.11 12.36
C GLU A 159 6.64 -9.07 12.50
N VAL A 160 6.88 -9.55 13.72
CA VAL A 160 7.92 -10.54 14.02
C VAL A 160 7.36 -11.62 14.94
N VAL A 161 7.85 -12.86 14.78
CA VAL A 161 7.56 -13.94 15.72
C VAL A 161 8.67 -13.98 16.76
N ARG A 162 8.27 -14.06 18.04
CA ARG A 162 9.19 -14.15 19.18
C ARG A 162 8.75 -15.27 20.11
N THR A 163 9.73 -15.89 20.75
CA THR A 163 9.49 -16.88 21.80
C THR A 163 9.47 -16.17 23.15
N VAL A 164 8.51 -16.53 24.00
CA VAL A 164 8.40 -16.01 25.37
C VAL A 164 9.54 -16.57 26.21
N CYS A 165 10.34 -15.68 26.80
CA CYS A 165 11.45 -16.00 27.69
C CYS A 165 10.95 -16.54 29.04
N ASP A 166 11.87 -17.10 29.82
CA ASP A 166 11.62 -17.63 31.17
C ASP A 166 11.14 -16.57 32.18
N ASP A 167 11.52 -15.31 31.97
CA ASP A 167 11.05 -14.15 32.70
C ASP A 167 9.65 -13.64 32.27
N THR A 168 8.93 -14.39 31.42
CA THR A 168 7.61 -14.05 30.84
C THR A 168 7.58 -12.82 29.94
N THR A 169 8.73 -12.46 29.36
CA THR A 169 8.83 -11.35 28.40
C THR A 169 9.12 -11.82 26.97
N VAL A 170 8.93 -10.93 26.01
CA VAL A 170 9.49 -11.04 24.67
C VAL A 170 10.43 -9.88 24.39
N ARG A 171 11.53 -10.19 23.69
CA ARG A 171 12.46 -9.18 23.21
C ARG A 171 12.02 -8.62 21.85
N ALA A 172 11.77 -7.32 21.80
CA ALA A 172 11.61 -6.56 20.57
C ALA A 172 12.71 -5.50 20.50
N ASP A 173 13.49 -5.53 19.42
CA ASP A 173 14.74 -4.78 19.28
C ASP A 173 15.66 -4.96 20.49
N ASN A 174 15.97 -3.87 21.20
CA ASN A 174 16.84 -3.85 22.38
C ASN A 174 16.06 -3.73 23.70
N SER A 175 14.77 -4.06 23.70
CA SER A 175 13.91 -3.93 24.88
C SER A 175 13.07 -5.18 25.13
N TYR A 176 12.71 -5.41 26.39
CA TYR A 176 11.90 -6.53 26.84
C TYR A 176 10.50 -6.05 27.21
N TYR A 177 9.50 -6.81 26.82
CA TYR A 177 8.10 -6.47 27.04
C TYR A 177 7.36 -7.66 27.62
N ALA A 178 6.53 -7.43 28.64
CA ALA A 178 5.74 -8.49 29.26
C ALA A 178 4.79 -9.13 28.23
N ALA A 179 4.77 -10.46 28.17
CA ALA A 179 3.99 -11.23 27.20
C ALA A 179 2.85 -12.03 27.85
N ARG A 180 2.56 -11.76 29.12
CA ARG A 180 1.48 -12.43 29.85
C ARG A 180 0.13 -12.11 29.21
N PRO A 181 -0.81 -13.07 29.13
CA PRO A 181 -0.79 -14.39 29.75
C PRO A 181 -0.12 -15.51 28.92
N ALA A 182 0.66 -15.22 27.87
CA ALA A 182 1.30 -16.28 27.08
C ALA A 182 2.23 -17.17 27.92
N PRO A 183 2.20 -18.50 27.73
CA PRO A 183 3.10 -19.42 28.43
C PRO A 183 4.57 -19.22 28.05
N ILE A 184 5.47 -19.49 28.99
CA ILE A 184 6.93 -19.54 28.75
C ILE A 184 7.23 -20.55 27.63
N GLY A 185 8.14 -20.19 26.71
CA GLY A 185 8.53 -21.03 25.58
C GLY A 185 7.53 -21.06 24.42
N SER A 186 6.34 -20.46 24.58
CA SER A 186 5.38 -20.32 23.48
C SER A 186 5.85 -19.26 22.47
N GLN A 187 5.38 -19.36 21.22
CA GLN A 187 5.66 -18.37 20.19
C GLN A 187 4.48 -17.40 20.06
N VAL A 188 4.77 -16.11 20.11
CA VAL A 188 3.81 -15.02 19.95
C VAL A 188 4.16 -14.16 18.74
N VAL A 189 3.15 -13.46 18.21
CA VAL A 189 3.32 -12.48 17.15
C VAL A 189 3.44 -11.10 17.79
N VAL A 190 4.54 -10.40 17.52
CA VAL A 190 4.76 -9.04 18.00
C VAL A 190 4.65 -8.08 16.83
N ARG A 191 3.72 -7.13 16.92
CA ARG A 191 3.61 -6.00 16.00
C ARG A 191 4.28 -4.79 16.62
N ILE A 192 5.30 -4.30 15.96
CA ILE A 192 6.08 -3.15 16.39
C ILE A 192 5.60 -1.93 15.59
N TYR A 193 5.00 -0.96 16.29
CA TYR A 193 4.63 0.34 15.74
C TYR A 193 5.69 1.38 16.12
N THR A 194 5.57 2.59 15.59
CA THR A 194 6.49 3.70 15.87
C THR A 194 6.65 4.00 17.37
N THR A 195 5.56 3.92 18.15
CA THR A 195 5.54 4.34 19.56
C THR A 195 5.03 3.27 20.52
N THR A 196 4.53 2.15 20.01
CA THR A 196 3.92 1.10 20.82
C THR A 196 4.23 -0.26 20.23
N ILE A 197 4.10 -1.31 21.03
CA ILE A 197 4.07 -2.68 20.52
C ILE A 197 2.73 -3.32 20.86
N GLU A 198 2.33 -4.32 20.09
CA GLU A 198 1.19 -5.17 20.37
C GLU A 198 1.66 -6.63 20.31
N ILE A 199 1.36 -7.40 21.36
CA ILE A 199 1.65 -8.83 21.41
C ILE A 199 0.34 -9.56 21.14
N ARG A 200 0.41 -10.58 20.29
CA ARG A 200 -0.75 -11.35 19.84
C ARG A 200 -0.44 -12.84 19.91
N ASP A 201 -1.44 -13.62 20.25
CA ASP A 201 -1.35 -15.07 20.13
C ASP A 201 -1.10 -15.46 18.67
N ARG A 202 -0.26 -16.48 18.46
CA ARG A 202 0.19 -16.84 17.11
C ARG A 202 -0.92 -17.47 16.26
N HIS A 203 -1.81 -18.24 16.88
CA HIS A 203 -2.81 -19.03 16.17
C HIS A 203 -4.10 -18.23 15.97
N THR A 204 -4.62 -17.66 17.04
CA THR A 204 -5.86 -16.88 17.05
C THR A 204 -5.66 -15.46 16.55
N ARG A 205 -4.42 -14.96 16.55
CA ARG A 205 -4.10 -13.54 16.32
C ARG A 205 -4.83 -12.62 17.29
N ALA A 206 -5.37 -13.09 18.42
CA ALA A 206 -5.98 -12.24 19.44
C ALA A 206 -4.89 -11.45 20.18
N GLY A 207 -5.20 -10.22 20.60
CA GLY A 207 -4.30 -9.42 21.45
C GLY A 207 -4.20 -10.05 22.84
N ILE A 208 -2.99 -10.08 23.40
CA ILE A 208 -2.68 -10.61 24.72
C ILE A 208 -1.92 -9.60 25.57
#